data_AF-A0A673X6H7-F1
#
_entry.id   AF-A0A673X6H7-F1
#
_cell.length_a   1.000
_cell.length_b   1.000
_cell.length_c   1.000
_cell.angle_alpha   90.00
_cell.angle_beta   90.00
_cell.angle_gamma   90.00
#
_symmetry.space_group_name_H-M   'P 1'
#
loop_
_entity.id
_entity.type
_entity.pdbx_description
1 polymer ?
#
loop_
_entity_poly.entity_id
_entity_poly.type
_entity_poly.pdbx_seq_one_letter_code
_entity_poly.pdbx_strand_id
1 'polypeptide(L)'
;MYIHVFIFSVFILYVFSVVACLFSHCHPKFEGEKKTVLAPSHITKHINNKNHPTLMGDIAMPSEKNADPCTATGCLWQKYSDGNIWVPYVIANHFSSREVAIIQRGLDSFAETTCIRFFQRQNERDYLSIESRSGCYSYVGRQGNAQTVSLARQGCLYHSTVQHELLHALGFNHEQTRSDRDNHIHVYWENIIDDMKYNFDKIATLNQGTPYDYNSVMQYERYAFSKNNRPTMVPFPDSNVSFGEATQMSKNDIDRLNRLLCNL
;
A
#
# COMPACT_ATOMS: atom_id res chain seq x y z
N MET A 1 6.42 67.23 57.53
CA MET A 1 6.73 68.67 57.61
C MET A 1 6.68 69.22 56.19
N TYR A 2 5.61 69.96 55.83
CA TYR A 2 5.26 70.48 54.48
C TYR A 2 5.06 69.39 53.39
N ILE A 3 3.99 69.29 52.58
CA ILE A 3 2.84 70.12 52.18
C ILE A 3 3.17 71.38 51.33
N HIS A 4 2.89 71.27 50.02
CA HIS A 4 2.13 72.15 49.09
C HIS A 4 2.63 71.88 47.64
N VAL A 5 1.85 71.39 46.65
CA VAL A 5 0.54 71.81 46.04
C VAL A 5 0.70 72.97 45.05
N PHE A 6 -0.15 72.99 43.99
CA PHE A 6 -0.41 74.02 42.94
C PHE A 6 0.25 73.77 41.54
N ILE A 7 -0.36 73.93 40.34
CA ILE A 7 -1.70 74.42 39.89
C ILE A 7 -2.24 73.60 38.68
N PHE A 8 -3.58 73.54 38.59
CA PHE A 8 -4.54 73.45 37.47
C PHE A 8 -4.11 74.05 36.08
N SER A 9 -4.84 74.01 34.96
CA SER A 9 -5.87 73.11 34.36
C SER A 9 -6.31 73.71 32.99
N VAL A 10 -7.07 72.93 32.18
CA VAL A 10 -7.98 73.37 31.08
C VAL A 10 -7.34 73.96 29.80
N PHE A 11 -7.54 73.27 28.66
CA PHE A 11 -8.34 73.80 27.53
C PHE A 11 -9.11 72.66 26.83
N ILE A 12 -10.25 72.99 26.23
CA ILE A 12 -11.40 72.09 26.03
C ILE A 12 -12.12 72.42 24.68
N LEU A 13 -12.81 71.43 24.07
CA LEU A 13 -13.70 71.48 22.88
C LEU A 13 -13.00 71.68 21.49
N TYR A 14 -13.59 71.40 20.32
CA TYR A 14 -14.97 71.04 19.85
C TYR A 14 -14.82 69.89 18.77
N VAL A 15 -15.52 68.72 18.82
CA VAL A 15 -16.76 68.33 18.05
C VAL A 15 -16.54 67.86 16.59
N PHE A 16 -17.22 66.87 15.95
CA PHE A 16 -18.29 65.86 16.26
C PHE A 16 -18.25 64.72 15.19
N SER A 17 -18.69 63.49 15.52
CA SER A 17 -19.66 62.67 14.71
C SER A 17 -20.00 61.31 15.37
N VAL A 18 -21.21 60.78 15.12
CA VAL A 18 -21.86 59.57 15.73
C VAL A 18 -22.74 58.91 14.62
N VAL A 19 -22.99 57.59 14.48
CA VAL A 19 -23.79 56.62 15.29
C VAL A 19 -23.46 55.20 14.79
N ALA A 20 -22.90 54.30 15.63
CA ALA A 20 -23.52 53.15 16.32
C ALA A 20 -24.15 52.00 15.49
N CYS A 21 -23.80 50.76 15.91
CA CYS A 21 -24.52 49.47 15.84
C CYS A 21 -25.08 48.90 14.51
N LEU A 22 -24.54 47.74 14.08
CA LEU A 22 -25.34 46.60 13.57
C LEU A 22 -24.69 45.23 13.91
N PHE A 23 -25.45 44.41 14.66
CA PHE A 23 -25.53 42.93 14.72
C PHE A 23 -24.31 41.98 14.63
N SER A 24 -24.04 41.33 15.78
CA SER A 24 -23.94 39.86 16.00
C SER A 24 -22.93 38.94 15.27
N HIS A 25 -22.32 38.03 16.07
CA HIS A 25 -21.42 36.90 15.72
C HIS A 25 -19.97 37.30 15.38
N CYS A 26 -18.91 36.65 15.87
CA CYS A 26 -18.68 35.21 15.93
C CYS A 26 -17.59 34.82 16.96
N HIS A 27 -17.84 33.77 17.76
CA HIS A 27 -16.77 33.02 18.44
C HIS A 27 -16.25 31.94 17.47
N PRO A 28 -14.93 31.75 17.28
CA PRO A 28 -14.43 30.66 16.46
C PRO A 28 -14.69 29.31 17.15
N LYS A 29 -15.58 28.50 16.58
CA LYS A 29 -15.69 27.08 16.92
C LYS A 29 -14.50 26.34 16.30
N PHE A 30 -13.78 25.56 17.11
CA PHE A 30 -12.93 24.49 16.58
C PHE A 30 -13.82 23.33 16.15
N GLU A 31 -14.13 23.27 14.87
CA GLU A 31 -14.80 22.13 14.24
C GLU A 31 -13.73 21.27 13.57
N GLY A 32 -13.54 20.05 14.09
CA GLY A 32 -12.52 19.14 13.56
C GLY A 32 -12.95 18.58 12.20
N GLU A 33 -12.29 19.02 11.12
CA GLU A 33 -12.48 18.42 9.81
C GLU A 33 -12.16 16.92 9.85
N LYS A 34 -13.20 16.09 9.69
CA LYS A 34 -13.01 14.70 9.26
C LYS A 34 -12.42 14.73 7.86
N LYS A 35 -11.11 14.47 7.74
CA LYS A 35 -10.48 14.26 6.44
C LYS A 35 -11.09 13.03 5.78
N THR A 36 -12.02 13.27 4.85
CA THR A 36 -12.54 12.26 3.93
C THR A 36 -11.36 11.71 3.15
N VAL A 37 -11.13 10.39 3.21
CA VAL A 37 -10.08 9.73 2.42
C VAL A 37 -10.53 9.72 0.96
N LEU A 38 -10.13 10.76 0.23
CA LEU A 38 -10.23 10.83 -1.22
C LEU A 38 -8.97 10.19 -1.81
N ALA A 39 -9.15 9.27 -2.77
CA ALA A 39 -8.04 8.65 -3.49
C ALA A 39 -7.20 9.72 -4.20
N PRO A 40 -5.85 9.73 -4.09
CA PRO A 40 -5.03 10.77 -4.70
C PRO A 40 -5.06 10.69 -6.23
N SER A 41 -5.71 11.66 -6.87
CA SER A 41 -5.67 11.85 -8.32
C SER A 41 -4.36 12.51 -8.75
N HIS A 42 -3.23 11.81 -8.58
CA HIS A 42 -1.93 12.25 -9.08
C HIS A 42 -1.68 11.70 -10.50
N ILE A 43 -1.98 12.54 -11.50
CA ILE A 43 -1.74 12.24 -12.91
C ILE A 43 -0.23 12.39 -13.19
N THR A 44 0.51 11.30 -13.07
CA THR A 44 1.89 11.20 -13.54
C THR A 44 1.91 11.33 -15.07
N LYS A 45 2.83 12.13 -15.62
CA LYS A 45 2.93 12.36 -17.07
C LYS A 45 3.09 11.04 -17.84
N HIS A 46 2.11 10.73 -18.68
CA HIS A 46 2.07 9.49 -19.45
C HIS A 46 3.24 9.35 -20.44
N ILE A 47 4.10 8.36 -20.23
CA ILE A 47 4.64 7.57 -21.33
C ILE A 47 3.69 6.39 -21.51
N ASN A 48 2.68 6.58 -22.38
CA ASN A 48 1.65 5.57 -22.64
C ASN A 48 2.21 4.48 -23.58
N ASN A 49 3.20 3.73 -23.09
CA ASN A 49 3.71 2.56 -23.79
C ASN A 49 2.67 1.44 -23.65
N LYS A 50 1.93 1.15 -24.72
CA LYS A 50 0.76 0.26 -24.76
C LYS A 50 1.00 -1.17 -24.24
N ASN A 51 2.23 -1.54 -23.94
CA ASN A 51 2.64 -2.86 -23.48
C ASN A 51 2.99 -2.93 -21.97
N HIS A 52 3.02 -1.82 -21.23
CA HIS A 52 3.37 -1.79 -19.81
C HIS A 52 2.39 -0.93 -18.98
N PRO A 53 1.87 -1.45 -17.85
CA PRO A 53 1.06 -0.65 -16.94
C PRO A 53 1.90 0.43 -16.27
N THR A 54 1.25 1.45 -15.73
CA THR A 54 1.90 2.34 -14.74
C THR A 54 2.09 1.54 -13.46
N LEU A 55 3.21 1.67 -12.77
CA LEU A 55 3.46 0.96 -11.51
C LEU A 55 3.39 1.94 -10.33
N MET A 56 2.79 1.49 -9.23
CA MET A 56 3.01 2.04 -7.91
C MET A 56 3.97 1.10 -7.18
N GLY A 57 5.27 1.37 -7.34
CA GLY A 57 6.33 0.45 -6.93
C GLY A 57 6.33 -0.79 -7.82
N ASP A 58 5.81 -1.88 -7.26
CA ASP A 58 5.60 -3.23 -7.79
C ASP A 58 4.10 -3.57 -7.96
N ILE A 59 3.19 -2.63 -7.70
CA ILE A 59 1.75 -2.79 -7.98
C ILE A 59 1.39 -2.19 -9.35
N ALA A 60 0.82 -3.00 -10.24
CA ALA A 60 0.34 -2.57 -11.55
C ALA A 60 -0.98 -1.79 -11.49
N MET A 61 -1.01 -0.65 -12.20
CA MET A 61 -2.14 0.29 -12.22
C MET A 61 -2.67 0.54 -13.65
N PRO A 62 -3.99 0.78 -13.81
CA PRO A 62 -5.00 0.79 -12.75
C PRO A 62 -5.32 -0.62 -12.22
N SER A 63 -5.47 -0.74 -10.90
CA SER A 63 -6.06 -1.91 -10.25
C SER A 63 -7.53 -1.58 -9.96
N GLU A 64 -8.44 -2.13 -10.75
CA GLU A 64 -9.88 -1.89 -10.65
C GLU A 64 -10.48 -2.55 -9.39
N LYS A 65 -9.78 -3.56 -8.85
CA LYS A 65 -10.20 -4.35 -7.69
C LYS A 65 -9.03 -4.59 -6.73
N ASN A 66 -9.37 -5.00 -5.50
CA ASN A 66 -8.50 -5.47 -4.42
C ASN A 66 -9.32 -6.46 -3.56
N ALA A 67 -8.67 -7.40 -2.85
CA ALA A 67 -9.32 -8.34 -1.93
C ALA A 67 -9.30 -7.91 -0.45
N ASP A 68 -8.25 -7.21 0.02
CA ASP A 68 -8.12 -6.73 1.40
C ASP A 68 -8.15 -5.19 1.46
N PRO A 69 -9.33 -4.55 1.63
CA PRO A 69 -10.69 -5.09 1.57
C PRO A 69 -11.18 -5.31 0.13
N CYS A 70 -12.27 -6.08 -0.01
CA CYS A 70 -12.94 -6.24 -1.30
C CYS A 70 -13.55 -4.92 -1.79
N THR A 71 -12.96 -4.30 -2.82
CA THR A 71 -13.41 -2.99 -3.32
C THR A 71 -14.53 -3.05 -4.35
N ALA A 72 -14.76 -4.20 -4.99
CA ALA A 72 -15.74 -4.33 -6.07
C ALA A 72 -16.27 -5.77 -6.24
N THR A 73 -17.43 -5.93 -6.88
CA THR A 73 -18.01 -7.26 -7.17
C THR A 73 -17.03 -8.12 -7.99
N GLY A 74 -16.76 -9.33 -7.48
CA GLY A 74 -15.79 -10.24 -8.10
C GLY A 74 -14.35 -9.76 -7.97
N CYS A 75 -13.99 -9.18 -6.81
CA CYS A 75 -12.64 -8.89 -6.35
C CYS A 75 -11.80 -10.14 -6.03
N LEU A 76 -12.45 -11.19 -5.51
CA LEU A 76 -11.79 -12.43 -5.06
C LEU A 76 -11.67 -13.43 -6.21
N TRP A 77 -10.63 -14.25 -6.17
CA TRP A 77 -10.56 -15.49 -6.95
C TRP A 77 -11.69 -16.46 -6.55
N GLN A 78 -12.10 -17.32 -7.48
CA GLN A 78 -13.25 -18.20 -7.27
C GLN A 78 -12.90 -19.36 -6.34
N LYS A 79 -13.69 -19.53 -5.27
CA LYS A 79 -13.69 -20.73 -4.43
C LYS A 79 -14.54 -21.82 -5.09
N TYR A 80 -14.01 -23.03 -5.14
CA TYR A 80 -14.63 -24.20 -5.75
C TYR A 80 -15.34 -25.04 -4.69
N SER A 81 -16.11 -26.05 -5.14
CA SER A 81 -16.92 -26.90 -4.26
C SER A 81 -16.12 -27.82 -3.34
N ASP A 82 -14.82 -28.00 -3.61
CA ASP A 82 -13.86 -28.70 -2.74
C ASP A 82 -13.32 -27.82 -1.59
N GLY A 83 -13.71 -26.53 -1.55
CA GLY A 83 -13.23 -25.56 -0.57
C GLY A 83 -11.91 -24.89 -0.94
N ASN A 84 -11.25 -25.28 -2.04
CA ASN A 84 -10.03 -24.64 -2.51
C ASN A 84 -10.33 -23.43 -3.40
N ILE A 85 -9.35 -22.55 -3.56
CA ILE A 85 -9.36 -21.51 -4.57
C ILE A 85 -8.39 -21.91 -5.68
N TRP A 86 -8.95 -22.23 -6.84
CA TRP A 86 -8.17 -22.62 -8.01
C TRP A 86 -7.87 -21.38 -8.87
N VAL A 87 -6.59 -21.03 -8.97
CA VAL A 87 -6.09 -19.87 -9.72
C VAL A 87 -5.42 -20.37 -11.00
N PRO A 88 -6.02 -20.14 -12.20
CA PRO A 88 -5.42 -20.58 -13.45
C PRO A 88 -4.21 -19.69 -13.80
N TYR A 89 -3.16 -20.27 -14.34
CA TYR A 89 -1.98 -19.52 -14.82
C TYR A 89 -1.42 -20.07 -16.13
N VAL A 90 -0.63 -19.25 -16.80
CA VAL A 90 0.23 -19.61 -17.94
C VAL A 90 1.62 -19.05 -17.68
N ILE A 91 2.68 -19.83 -17.95
CA ILE A 91 4.06 -19.33 -17.95
C ILE A 91 4.50 -19.10 -19.39
N ALA A 92 4.99 -17.91 -19.69
CA ALA A 92 5.45 -17.55 -21.04
C ALA A 92 6.70 -18.37 -21.46
N ASN A 93 6.77 -18.72 -22.75
CA ASN A 93 7.76 -19.66 -23.30
C ASN A 93 9.22 -19.13 -23.35
N HIS A 94 9.47 -17.88 -22.96
CA HIS A 94 10.81 -17.29 -22.91
C HIS A 94 11.59 -17.60 -21.62
N PHE A 95 10.95 -18.24 -20.63
CA PHE A 95 11.64 -18.77 -19.45
C PHE A 95 12.27 -20.13 -19.76
N SER A 96 13.53 -20.32 -19.41
CA SER A 96 14.20 -21.62 -19.47
C SER A 96 13.68 -22.58 -18.38
N SER A 97 13.92 -23.88 -18.54
CA SER A 97 13.45 -24.91 -17.59
C SER A 97 13.91 -24.68 -16.14
N ARG A 98 15.08 -24.06 -15.93
CA ARG A 98 15.56 -23.69 -14.59
C ARG A 98 14.76 -22.53 -13.99
N GLU A 99 14.38 -21.56 -14.81
CA GLU A 99 13.59 -20.40 -14.41
C GLU A 99 12.13 -20.82 -14.14
N VAL A 100 11.57 -21.67 -15.00
CA VAL A 100 10.27 -22.33 -14.77
C VAL A 100 10.25 -23.12 -13.46
N ALA A 101 11.31 -23.86 -13.12
CA ALA A 101 11.40 -24.59 -11.85
C ALA A 101 11.47 -23.68 -10.60
N ILE A 102 11.88 -22.41 -10.73
CA ILE A 102 11.80 -21.44 -9.64
C ILE A 102 10.35 -20.94 -9.49
N ILE A 103 9.72 -20.56 -10.61
CA ILE A 103 8.32 -20.10 -10.65
C ILE A 103 7.38 -21.20 -10.10
N GLN A 104 7.56 -22.44 -10.55
CA GLN A 104 6.73 -23.58 -10.15
C GLN A 104 6.82 -23.85 -8.64
N ARG A 105 8.03 -23.83 -8.05
CA ARG A 105 8.17 -23.97 -6.58
C ARG A 105 7.51 -22.83 -5.80
N GLY A 106 7.49 -21.61 -6.36
CA GLY A 106 6.73 -20.50 -5.78
C GLY A 106 5.23 -20.78 -5.78
N LEU A 107 4.67 -21.19 -6.93
CA LEU A 107 3.26 -21.56 -7.08
C LEU A 107 2.87 -22.73 -6.16
N ASP A 108 3.65 -23.81 -6.15
CA ASP A 108 3.35 -25.04 -5.41
C ASP A 108 3.36 -24.81 -3.89
N SER A 109 4.24 -23.94 -3.38
CA SER A 109 4.39 -23.68 -1.93
C SER A 109 3.12 -23.16 -1.24
N PHE A 110 2.21 -22.51 -1.97
CA PHE A 110 0.92 -22.09 -1.42
C PHE A 110 0.04 -23.28 -1.03
N ALA A 111 0.16 -24.41 -1.74
CA ALA A 111 -0.67 -25.59 -1.50
C ALA A 111 -0.31 -26.34 -0.21
N GLU A 112 0.90 -26.12 0.31
CA GLU A 112 1.43 -26.75 1.52
C GLU A 112 0.78 -26.20 2.81
N THR A 113 0.33 -24.94 2.79
CA THR A 113 -0.10 -24.20 3.99
C THR A 113 -1.44 -23.46 3.86
N THR A 114 -2.05 -23.47 2.66
CA THR A 114 -3.30 -22.74 2.37
C THR A 114 -4.27 -23.56 1.52
N CYS A 115 -5.47 -23.03 1.26
CA CYS A 115 -6.43 -23.55 0.29
C CYS A 115 -6.19 -23.07 -1.16
N ILE A 116 -5.15 -22.27 -1.42
CA ILE A 116 -4.85 -21.76 -2.77
C ILE A 116 -4.21 -22.87 -3.61
N ARG A 117 -4.69 -23.06 -4.84
CA ARG A 117 -4.18 -24.05 -5.79
C ARG A 117 -3.95 -23.39 -7.14
N PHE A 118 -2.70 -23.29 -7.57
CA PHE A 118 -2.37 -22.80 -8.90
C PHE A 118 -2.41 -23.96 -9.90
N PHE A 119 -3.01 -23.76 -11.07
CA PHE A 119 -3.06 -24.80 -12.11
C PHE A 119 -2.87 -24.24 -13.53
N GLN A 120 -2.33 -25.07 -14.44
CA GLN A 120 -2.12 -24.71 -15.83
C GLN A 120 -3.48 -24.48 -16.52
N ARG A 121 -3.71 -23.23 -16.95
CA ARG A 121 -4.94 -22.77 -17.60
C ARG A 121 -5.27 -23.61 -18.83
N GLN A 122 -6.54 -23.97 -18.99
CA GLN A 122 -7.08 -24.61 -20.20
C GLN A 122 -7.91 -23.61 -21.03
N ASN A 123 -9.00 -23.10 -20.45
CA ASN A 123 -9.95 -22.22 -21.14
C ASN A 123 -10.52 -21.09 -20.25
N GLU A 124 -10.06 -21.00 -19.00
CA GLU A 124 -10.59 -20.09 -17.99
C GLU A 124 -10.42 -18.64 -18.42
N ARG A 125 -11.48 -17.83 -18.28
CA ARG A 125 -11.44 -16.42 -18.69
C ARG A 125 -10.43 -15.62 -17.86
N ASP A 126 -10.48 -15.81 -16.54
CA ASP A 126 -9.69 -15.04 -15.57
C ASP A 126 -8.46 -15.85 -15.15
N TYR A 127 -7.25 -15.34 -15.39
CA TYR A 127 -6.00 -16.10 -15.14
C TYR A 127 -4.76 -15.21 -15.00
N LEU A 128 -3.69 -15.77 -14.44
CA LEU A 128 -2.38 -15.13 -14.33
C LEU A 128 -1.51 -15.41 -15.58
N SER A 129 -1.07 -14.36 -16.27
CA SER A 129 -0.08 -14.44 -17.34
C SER A 129 1.31 -14.14 -16.75
N ILE A 130 2.10 -15.19 -16.48
CA ILE A 130 3.43 -15.06 -15.88
C ILE A 130 4.44 -14.80 -16.99
N GLU A 131 5.03 -13.61 -17.00
CA GLU A 131 5.86 -13.06 -18.08
C GLU A 131 7.12 -12.38 -17.55
N SER A 132 8.16 -12.27 -18.36
CA SER A 132 9.34 -11.44 -18.07
C SER A 132 9.21 -10.07 -18.74
N ARG A 133 8.59 -9.11 -18.04
CA ARG A 133 8.55 -7.70 -18.48
C ARG A 133 9.60 -6.89 -17.70
N SER A 134 9.46 -5.57 -17.65
CA SER A 134 10.37 -4.70 -16.90
C SER A 134 10.07 -4.74 -15.41
N GLY A 135 10.92 -5.40 -14.64
CA GLY A 135 10.82 -5.49 -13.18
C GLY A 135 9.91 -6.61 -12.66
N CYS A 136 9.75 -6.62 -11.35
CA CYS A 136 8.84 -7.50 -10.61
C CYS A 136 7.58 -6.68 -10.35
N TYR A 137 6.41 -7.19 -10.74
CA TYR A 137 5.13 -6.56 -10.39
C TYR A 137 3.93 -7.48 -10.62
N SER A 138 2.81 -7.12 -10.00
CA SER A 138 1.52 -7.79 -10.15
C SER A 138 0.37 -6.82 -9.94
N TYR A 139 -0.85 -7.21 -10.32
CA TYR A 139 -2.06 -6.48 -9.94
C TYR A 139 -2.54 -6.96 -8.57
N VAL A 140 -3.15 -6.09 -7.77
CA VAL A 140 -3.64 -6.48 -6.45
C VAL A 140 -5.01 -7.15 -6.54
N GLY A 141 -5.07 -8.46 -6.36
CA GLY A 141 -6.31 -9.25 -6.42
C GLY A 141 -6.76 -9.55 -7.86
N ARG A 142 -7.93 -10.19 -7.99
CA ARG A 142 -8.45 -10.57 -9.31
C ARG A 142 -9.06 -9.37 -10.04
N GLN A 143 -8.44 -8.97 -11.14
CA GLN A 143 -8.96 -7.92 -12.03
C GLN A 143 -10.05 -8.47 -12.96
N GLY A 144 -9.84 -9.68 -13.48
CA GLY A 144 -10.66 -10.33 -14.49
C GLY A 144 -9.99 -10.32 -15.87
N ASN A 145 -10.32 -11.30 -16.71
CA ASN A 145 -9.56 -11.70 -17.89
C ASN A 145 -8.10 -12.07 -17.54
N ALA A 146 -7.19 -12.03 -18.52
CA ALA A 146 -5.76 -12.20 -18.30
C ALA A 146 -5.21 -10.99 -17.50
N GLN A 147 -4.54 -11.25 -16.38
CA GLN A 147 -3.75 -10.25 -15.65
C GLN A 147 -2.28 -10.68 -15.59
N THR A 148 -1.36 -9.77 -15.89
CA THR A 148 0.07 -10.08 -15.91
C THR A 148 0.65 -10.13 -14.50
N VAL A 149 1.49 -11.14 -14.27
CA VAL A 149 2.48 -11.19 -13.19
C VAL A 149 3.85 -11.10 -13.85
N SER A 150 4.56 -9.98 -13.65
CA SER A 150 5.89 -9.78 -14.20
C SER A 150 6.93 -10.35 -13.25
N LEU A 151 7.72 -11.29 -13.76
CA LEU A 151 8.93 -11.81 -13.13
C LEU A 151 10.07 -11.64 -14.12
N ALA A 152 10.71 -10.46 -14.12
CA ALA A 152 11.89 -10.23 -14.95
C ALA A 152 12.96 -11.30 -14.69
N ARG A 153 13.41 -11.96 -15.77
CA ARG A 153 14.41 -13.04 -15.71
C ARG A 153 15.67 -12.65 -14.94
N GLN A 154 16.08 -11.39 -15.08
CA GLN A 154 17.07 -10.76 -14.23
C GLN A 154 16.38 -10.05 -13.05
N GLY A 155 16.65 -10.49 -11.82
CA GLY A 155 16.26 -9.79 -10.60
C GLY A 155 14.99 -10.28 -9.90
N CYS A 156 14.06 -10.99 -10.56
CA CYS A 156 12.79 -11.41 -9.92
C CYS A 156 12.66 -12.91 -9.66
N LEU A 157 13.59 -13.74 -10.14
CA LEU A 157 13.50 -15.20 -10.04
C LEU A 157 14.09 -15.73 -8.72
N TYR A 158 13.49 -15.29 -7.62
CA TYR A 158 13.74 -15.75 -6.25
C TYR A 158 12.44 -16.27 -5.64
N HIS A 159 12.52 -17.20 -4.68
CA HIS A 159 11.33 -17.83 -4.09
C HIS A 159 10.43 -16.80 -3.38
N SER A 160 11.01 -15.91 -2.57
CA SER A 160 10.33 -14.78 -1.93
C SER A 160 9.64 -13.87 -2.95
N THR A 161 10.35 -13.44 -4.00
CA THR A 161 9.75 -12.57 -5.03
C THR A 161 8.58 -13.24 -5.75
N VAL A 162 8.69 -14.52 -6.11
CA VAL A 162 7.54 -15.23 -6.72
C VAL A 162 6.35 -15.28 -5.76
N GLN A 163 6.57 -15.53 -4.46
CA GLN A 163 5.50 -15.51 -3.46
C GLN A 163 4.90 -14.11 -3.27
N HIS A 164 5.73 -13.06 -3.27
CA HIS A 164 5.32 -11.65 -3.15
C HIS A 164 4.34 -11.26 -4.27
N GLU A 165 4.71 -11.50 -5.53
CA GLU A 165 3.88 -11.15 -6.69
C GLU A 165 2.58 -11.98 -6.78
N LEU A 166 2.60 -13.21 -6.24
CA LEU A 166 1.42 -14.05 -6.12
C LEU A 166 0.52 -13.60 -4.95
N LEU A 167 1.06 -13.12 -3.84
CA LEU A 167 0.28 -12.49 -2.76
C LEU A 167 -0.38 -11.18 -3.23
N HIS A 168 0.32 -10.36 -4.01
CA HIS A 168 -0.32 -9.27 -4.75
C HIS A 168 -1.47 -9.80 -5.60
N ALA A 169 -1.25 -10.80 -6.47
CA ALA A 169 -2.30 -11.36 -7.32
C ALA A 169 -3.51 -11.92 -6.54
N LEU A 170 -3.30 -12.38 -5.30
CA LEU A 170 -4.35 -12.85 -4.37
C LEU A 170 -5.06 -11.71 -3.62
N GLY A 171 -4.48 -10.51 -3.61
CA GLY A 171 -5.10 -9.27 -3.12
C GLY A 171 -4.51 -8.71 -1.82
N PHE A 172 -3.22 -8.95 -1.58
CA PHE A 172 -2.47 -8.32 -0.50
C PHE A 172 -1.68 -7.12 -1.01
N ASN A 173 -1.66 -6.05 -0.21
CA ASN A 173 -0.77 -4.90 -0.38
C ASN A 173 0.39 -5.02 0.61
N HIS A 174 1.40 -4.15 0.49
CA HIS A 174 2.59 -4.18 1.32
C HIS A 174 2.34 -3.87 2.80
N GLU A 175 3.15 -4.46 3.67
CA GLU A 175 2.99 -4.35 5.12
C GLU A 175 3.17 -2.91 5.62
N GLN A 176 4.10 -2.13 5.05
CA GLN A 176 4.30 -0.72 5.42
C GLN A 176 3.14 0.22 5.05
N THR A 177 2.17 -0.25 4.26
CA THR A 177 0.98 0.52 3.85
C THR A 177 -0.22 0.27 4.76
N ARG A 178 -0.12 -0.65 5.74
CA ARG A 178 -1.23 -0.97 6.66
C ARG A 178 -1.77 0.26 7.38
N SER A 179 -3.07 0.25 7.63
CA SER A 179 -3.80 1.29 8.37
C SER A 179 -3.19 1.61 9.75
N ASP A 180 -2.63 0.61 10.44
CA ASP A 180 -2.03 0.66 11.78
C ASP A 180 -0.49 0.84 11.79
N ARG A 181 0.17 0.92 10.62
CA ARG A 181 1.65 0.88 10.50
C ARG A 181 2.40 1.94 11.31
N ASP A 182 1.81 3.10 11.59
CA ASP A 182 2.47 4.18 12.37
C ASP A 182 2.73 3.77 13.84
N ASN A 183 2.08 2.72 14.34
CA ASN A 183 2.37 2.12 15.64
C ASN A 183 3.63 1.24 15.63
N HIS A 184 4.22 0.98 14.46
CA HIS A 184 5.25 -0.03 14.22
C HIS A 184 6.44 0.54 13.44
N ILE A 185 6.24 1.43 12.47
CA ILE A 185 7.34 2.07 11.74
C ILE A 185 7.17 3.59 11.69
N HIS A 186 8.29 4.29 11.73
CA HIS A 186 8.39 5.71 11.41
C HIS A 186 8.86 5.86 9.96
N VAL A 187 8.11 6.61 9.15
CA VAL A 187 8.44 6.93 7.75
C VAL A 187 9.10 8.31 7.68
N TYR A 188 10.33 8.34 7.15
CA TYR A 188 11.13 9.55 6.97
C TYR A 188 10.92 10.11 5.57
N TRP A 189 9.83 10.86 5.39
CA TRP A 189 9.38 11.43 4.12
C TRP A 189 10.43 12.32 3.42
N GLU A 190 11.34 12.92 4.18
CA GLU A 190 12.46 13.71 3.68
C GLU A 190 13.56 12.87 3.00
N ASN A 191 13.66 11.57 3.33
CA ASN A 191 14.64 10.65 2.74
C ASN A 191 14.12 9.97 1.46
N ILE A 192 12.81 10.02 1.18
CA ILE A 192 12.18 9.37 0.03
C ILE A 192 12.32 10.23 -1.23
N ILE A 193 12.58 9.60 -2.38
CA ILE A 193 12.49 10.20 -3.72
C ILE A 193 11.09 10.84 -3.87
N ASP A 194 11.02 12.11 -4.25
CA ASP A 194 9.75 12.86 -4.12
C ASP A 194 8.61 12.27 -4.96
N ASP A 195 8.91 11.79 -6.17
CA ASP A 195 7.98 11.07 -7.06
C ASP A 195 7.72 9.59 -6.66
N MET A 196 8.19 9.14 -5.50
CA MET A 196 7.99 7.78 -4.97
C MET A 196 7.30 7.75 -3.60
N LYS A 197 6.92 8.92 -3.07
CA LYS A 197 6.29 9.04 -1.74
C LYS A 197 4.97 8.28 -1.61
N TYR A 198 4.17 8.21 -2.68
CA TYR A 198 2.88 7.51 -2.66
C TYR A 198 3.00 6.01 -2.30
N ASN A 199 4.16 5.37 -2.49
CA ASN A 199 4.42 3.98 -2.09
C ASN A 199 4.43 3.77 -0.55
N PHE A 200 4.41 4.86 0.21
CA PHE A 200 4.41 4.89 1.67
C PHE A 200 3.11 5.47 2.24
N ASP A 201 2.13 5.81 1.38
CA ASP A 201 0.81 6.20 1.84
C ASP A 201 0.10 5.00 2.49
N LYS A 202 -0.61 5.26 3.59
CA LYS A 202 -1.39 4.21 4.24
C LYS A 202 -2.68 3.99 3.46
N ILE A 203 -3.05 2.74 3.29
CA ILE A 203 -4.34 2.34 2.71
C ILE A 203 -5.26 1.82 3.81
N ALA A 204 -6.56 1.74 3.50
CA ALA A 204 -7.50 1.03 4.34
C ALA A 204 -7.27 -0.48 4.16
N THR A 205 -6.77 -1.14 5.20
CA THR A 205 -6.57 -2.60 5.29
C THR A 205 -7.46 -3.19 6.37
N LEU A 206 -7.97 -4.41 6.19
CA LEU A 206 -8.68 -5.12 7.27
C LEU A 206 -7.72 -5.74 8.29
N ASN A 207 -6.44 -5.87 7.94
CA ASN A 207 -5.35 -6.50 8.72
C ASN A 207 -5.59 -7.98 9.09
N GLN A 208 -6.75 -8.54 8.77
CA GLN A 208 -7.19 -9.92 9.07
C GLN A 208 -6.97 -10.35 10.53
N GLY A 209 -6.92 -9.39 11.47
CA GLY A 209 -6.62 -9.65 12.88
C GLY A 209 -5.22 -10.24 13.16
N THR A 210 -4.22 -9.98 12.31
CA THR A 210 -2.82 -10.29 12.64
C THR A 210 -2.07 -9.03 13.11
N PRO A 211 -1.08 -9.17 14.00
CA PRO A 211 -0.16 -8.07 14.31
C PRO A 211 0.63 -7.68 13.05
N TYR A 212 1.26 -6.51 13.10
CA TYR A 212 2.22 -6.06 12.09
C TYR A 212 3.42 -7.00 12.04
N ASP A 213 3.89 -7.35 10.84
CA ASP A 213 4.98 -8.31 10.66
C ASP A 213 6.17 -7.78 9.85
N TYR A 214 7.23 -7.41 10.57
CA TYR A 214 8.53 -7.03 10.01
C TYR A 214 9.17 -8.11 9.10
N ASN A 215 8.81 -9.38 9.29
CA ASN A 215 9.30 -10.52 8.51
C ASN A 215 8.31 -10.97 7.42
N SER A 216 7.22 -10.23 7.19
CA SER A 216 6.33 -10.47 6.06
C SER A 216 7.12 -10.38 4.75
N VAL A 217 6.83 -11.29 3.81
CA VAL A 217 7.39 -11.17 2.45
C VAL A 217 6.90 -9.92 1.73
N MET A 218 5.80 -9.31 2.21
CA MET A 218 5.20 -8.07 1.71
C MET A 218 5.78 -6.79 2.36
N GLN A 219 6.78 -6.89 3.23
CA GLN A 219 7.41 -5.74 3.89
C GLN A 219 8.57 -5.18 3.05
N TYR A 220 8.50 -3.90 2.66
CA TYR A 220 9.64 -3.22 2.01
C TYR A 220 10.88 -3.13 2.91
N GLU A 221 12.06 -3.15 2.30
CA GLU A 221 13.34 -2.94 2.97
C GLU A 221 13.52 -1.53 3.55
N ARG A 222 14.43 -1.41 4.53
CA ARG A 222 14.73 -0.19 5.30
C ARG A 222 15.10 1.05 4.46
N TYR A 223 15.63 0.86 3.25
CA TYR A 223 16.13 1.92 2.37
C TYR A 223 15.31 2.08 1.08
N ALA A 224 14.16 1.41 0.96
CA ALA A 224 13.30 1.46 -0.21
C ALA A 224 13.06 2.92 -0.66
N PHE A 225 13.31 3.20 -1.94
CA PHE A 225 13.16 4.53 -2.56
C PHE A 225 13.91 5.69 -1.88
N SER A 226 15.03 5.42 -1.18
CA SER A 226 15.89 6.47 -0.59
C SER A 226 16.56 7.32 -1.67
N LYS A 227 16.54 8.66 -1.50
CA LYS A 227 17.26 9.62 -2.37
C LYS A 227 18.61 10.07 -1.85
N ASN A 228 19.00 9.62 -0.65
CA ASN A 228 20.15 10.15 0.08
C ASN A 228 20.91 9.09 0.91
N ASN A 229 20.68 7.80 0.62
CA ASN A 229 21.23 6.65 1.34
C ASN A 229 20.94 6.62 2.85
N ARG A 230 19.89 7.33 3.30
CA ARG A 230 19.36 7.26 4.68
C ARG A 230 18.12 6.37 4.70
N PRO A 231 17.80 5.73 5.85
CA PRO A 231 16.61 4.90 5.97
C PRO A 231 15.35 5.71 5.67
N THR A 232 14.45 5.13 4.87
CA THR A 232 13.11 5.70 4.61
C THR A 232 12.09 5.18 5.62
N MET A 233 12.36 4.05 6.26
CA MET A 233 11.58 3.47 7.35
C MET A 233 12.49 3.04 8.50
N VAL A 234 12.04 3.23 9.75
CA VAL A 234 12.71 2.69 10.95
C VAL A 234 11.66 2.06 11.88
N PRO A 235 11.90 0.86 12.44
CA PRO A 235 10.98 0.22 13.38
C PRO A 235 10.85 0.96 14.71
N PHE A 236 9.72 0.72 15.37
CA PHE A 236 9.33 1.34 16.64
C PHE A 236 8.63 0.28 17.53
N PRO A 237 8.87 0.26 18.85
CA PRO A 237 9.76 1.17 19.60
C PRO A 237 11.26 0.82 19.51
N ASP A 238 11.63 -0.38 19.05
CA ASP A 238 13.03 -0.79 18.90
C ASP A 238 13.52 -0.64 17.46
N SER A 239 14.38 0.35 17.20
CA SER A 239 14.92 0.65 15.88
C SER A 239 15.89 -0.40 15.32
N ASN A 240 16.34 -1.35 16.15
CA ASN A 240 17.30 -2.40 15.81
C ASN A 240 16.66 -3.63 15.17
N VAL A 241 15.33 -3.74 15.17
CA VAL A 241 14.59 -4.83 14.50
C VAL A 241 14.98 -4.87 13.01
N SER A 242 15.38 -6.05 12.52
CA SER A 242 15.57 -6.26 11.07
C SER A 242 14.22 -6.51 10.38
N PHE A 243 14.10 -6.06 9.13
CA PHE A 243 12.86 -6.16 8.36
C PHE A 243 13.13 -6.01 6.86
N GLY A 244 12.26 -6.61 6.03
CA GLY A 244 12.41 -6.60 4.57
C GLY A 244 13.51 -7.52 4.03
N GLU A 245 13.96 -8.49 4.82
CA GLU A 245 14.98 -9.51 4.46
C GLU A 245 14.35 -10.90 4.22
N ALA A 246 13.02 -10.96 4.06
CA ALA A 246 12.25 -12.20 4.00
C ALA A 246 12.58 -13.07 2.77
N THR A 247 12.89 -14.34 3.01
CA THR A 247 13.21 -15.34 1.97
C THR A 247 12.03 -16.21 1.54
N GLN A 248 10.92 -16.12 2.27
CA GLN A 248 9.65 -16.80 2.01
C GLN A 248 8.50 -16.09 2.77
N MET A 249 7.25 -16.46 2.48
CA MET A 249 6.08 -16.08 3.29
C MET A 249 6.28 -16.38 4.77
N SER A 250 5.90 -15.43 5.62
CA SER A 250 5.86 -15.58 7.06
C SER A 250 4.61 -16.36 7.52
N LYS A 251 4.55 -16.69 8.81
CA LYS A 251 3.32 -17.23 9.41
C LYS A 251 2.15 -16.24 9.31
N ASN A 252 2.39 -14.93 9.44
CA ASN A 252 1.33 -13.94 9.36
C ASN A 252 0.82 -13.78 7.92
N ASP A 253 1.69 -13.87 6.91
CA ASP A 253 1.27 -13.87 5.49
C ASP A 253 0.29 -15.03 5.22
N ILE A 254 0.65 -16.23 5.67
CA ILE A 254 -0.16 -17.46 5.57
C ILE A 254 -1.48 -17.31 6.35
N ASP A 255 -1.43 -16.85 7.60
CA ASP A 255 -2.62 -16.69 8.46
C ASP A 255 -3.59 -15.64 7.88
N ARG A 256 -3.10 -14.52 7.34
CA ARG A 256 -3.92 -13.49 6.69
C ARG A 256 -4.59 -14.03 5.43
N LEU A 257 -3.84 -14.73 4.58
CA LEU A 257 -4.33 -15.35 3.35
C LEU A 257 -5.42 -16.39 3.65
N ASN A 258 -5.19 -17.24 4.65
CA ASN A 258 -6.16 -18.24 5.09
C ASN A 258 -7.46 -17.63 5.66
N ARG A 259 -7.36 -16.57 6.47
CA ARG A 259 -8.53 -15.86 7.01
C ARG A 259 -9.35 -15.15 5.92
N LEU A 260 -8.67 -14.49 4.98
CA LEU A 260 -9.32 -13.72 3.91
C LEU A 260 -10.03 -14.60 2.88
N LEU A 261 -9.42 -15.74 2.51
CA LEU A 261 -9.84 -16.53 1.35
C LEU A 261 -10.29 -17.96 1.70
N CYS A 262 -9.67 -18.59 2.70
CA CYS A 262 -9.91 -19.99 3.02
C CYS A 262 -11.01 -20.20 4.06
N ASN A 263 -11.40 -19.17 4.81
CA ASN A 263 -12.31 -19.25 5.97
C ASN A 263 -11.76 -20.21 7.05
N LEU A 264 -10.46 -20.10 7.32
CA LEU A 264 -9.71 -20.85 8.34
C LEU A 264 -9.22 -19.91 9.45
#